data_AF-A0A7I7K049-F1
#
_entry.id   AF-A0A7I7K049-F1
#
_cell.length_a   1.000
_cell.length_b   1.000
_cell.length_c   1.000
_cell.angle_alpha   90.00
_cell.angle_beta   90.00
_cell.angle_gamma   90.00
#
_symmetry.space_group_name_H-M   'P 1'
#
loop_
_entity.id
_entity.type
_entity.pdbx_description
1 polymer ?
#
loop_
_entity_poly.entity_id
_entity_poly.type
_entity_poly.pdbx_seq_one_letter_code
_entity_poly.pdbx_strand_id
1 'polypeptide(L)'
;MSLVVGHGPLSAERAGVLIPPVRGDLVYIEPHPRRIEAYRGDQRVLETERALMVHRRGDVLRYAFQVDDIGDLPADPVPEAPGYVTVPWDAVDRWCEEGRQLVHYPPNPYHRVDCRPTTRRLRVTVAGATLVDTTDTVILFETALAPRLYVAPSAVRTDLLAPSSTTSYCNYKGYATYYHATIDGHVVEDAAWSYQDPLPESQAIASLLSFDATRVDVEAELPRAEPDSDRTGTGGDFVR
;
A
#
# COMPACT_ATOMS: atom_id res chain seq x y z
N MET A 1 1.06 8.14 6.84
CA MET A 1 0.38 6.86 7.14
C MET A 1 1.20 5.73 6.55
N SER A 2 1.68 4.80 7.36
CA SER A 2 2.41 3.61 6.89
C SER A 2 1.44 2.72 6.10
N LEU A 3 1.69 2.55 4.80
CA LEU A 3 0.86 1.83 3.82
C LEU A 3 0.85 0.30 4.00
N VAL A 4 1.41 -0.22 5.09
CA VAL A 4 1.93 -1.59 5.08
C VAL A 4 0.94 -2.62 5.64
N VAL A 5 -0.08 -2.20 6.38
CA VAL A 5 -1.04 -3.12 7.02
C VAL A 5 -2.46 -2.56 6.98
N GLY A 6 -3.08 -2.57 5.79
CA GLY A 6 -4.50 -2.19 5.66
C GLY A 6 -5.45 -3.36 5.94
N HIS A 7 -6.72 -3.25 5.56
CA HIS A 7 -7.74 -4.30 5.72
C HIS A 7 -7.60 -5.49 4.75
N GLY A 8 -7.40 -6.71 5.25
CA GLY A 8 -7.25 -7.88 4.37
C GLY A 8 -7.40 -9.21 5.11
N PRO A 9 -7.56 -10.35 4.42
CA PRO A 9 -7.80 -11.64 5.06
C PRO A 9 -6.66 -12.08 5.99
N LEU A 10 -5.43 -11.65 5.69
CA LEU A 10 -4.22 -11.92 6.47
C LEU A 10 -3.80 -10.76 7.39
N SER A 11 -4.56 -9.65 7.37
CA SER A 11 -4.27 -8.47 8.19
C SER A 11 -4.80 -8.59 9.62
N ALA A 12 -4.33 -7.68 10.48
CA ALA A 12 -4.87 -7.51 11.81
C ALA A 12 -6.29 -6.94 11.84
N GLU A 13 -6.66 -6.16 10.83
CA GLU A 13 -7.97 -5.53 10.67
C GLU A 13 -8.70 -6.19 9.49
N ARG A 14 -9.19 -7.42 9.66
CA ARG A 14 -9.80 -8.16 8.55
C ARG A 14 -11.10 -7.48 8.10
N ALA A 15 -11.25 -7.29 6.78
CA ALA A 15 -12.50 -6.82 6.18
C ALA A 15 -13.63 -7.88 6.22
N GLY A 16 -13.32 -9.13 6.58
CA GLY A 16 -14.27 -10.24 6.62
C GLY A 16 -13.96 -11.23 7.74
N VAL A 17 -14.75 -12.31 7.81
CA VAL A 17 -14.67 -13.32 8.87
C VAL A 17 -14.11 -14.63 8.30
N LEU A 18 -13.14 -15.23 8.99
CA LEU A 18 -12.68 -16.60 8.70
C LEU A 18 -13.66 -17.61 9.29
N ILE A 19 -14.12 -18.56 8.48
CA ILE A 19 -15.06 -19.61 8.91
C ILE A 19 -14.42 -20.99 8.63
N PRO A 20 -14.16 -21.80 9.67
CA PRO A 20 -14.36 -21.50 11.10
C PRO A 20 -13.39 -20.42 11.61
N PRO A 21 -13.71 -19.73 12.72
CA PRO A 21 -12.82 -18.72 13.30
C PRO A 21 -11.45 -19.30 13.66
N VAL A 22 -10.38 -18.65 13.18
CA VAL A 22 -9.00 -19.00 13.56
C VAL A 22 -8.68 -18.35 14.90
N ARG A 23 -8.24 -19.16 15.87
CA ARG A 23 -7.79 -18.71 17.20
C ARG A 23 -6.25 -18.61 17.22
N GLY A 24 -5.72 -17.60 17.91
CA GLY A 24 -4.27 -17.37 18.03
C GLY A 24 -3.68 -16.57 16.86
N ASP A 25 -2.36 -16.52 16.81
CA ASP A 25 -1.62 -15.85 15.74
C ASP A 25 -1.67 -16.68 14.47
N LEU A 26 -2.10 -16.05 13.37
CA LEU A 26 -2.14 -16.68 12.05
C LEU A 26 -0.88 -16.27 11.28
N VAL A 27 -0.10 -17.27 10.89
CA VAL A 27 1.00 -17.14 9.94
C VAL A 27 0.64 -17.91 8.68
N TYR A 28 0.67 -17.26 7.54
CA TYR A 28 0.43 -17.87 6.23
C TYR A 28 1.74 -17.87 5.45
N ILE A 29 2.19 -19.06 5.05
CA ILE A 29 3.43 -19.25 4.31
C ILE A 29 3.07 -19.94 3.00
N GLU A 30 3.55 -19.37 1.89
CA GLU A 30 3.33 -19.90 0.55
C GLU A 30 4.65 -19.99 -0.23
N PRO A 31 4.80 -20.96 -1.15
CA PRO A 31 5.88 -20.93 -2.11
C PRO A 31 5.85 -19.65 -2.94
N HIS A 32 7.01 -19.05 -3.16
CA HIS A 32 7.16 -17.86 -4.00
C HIS A 32 8.17 -18.16 -5.11
N PRO A 33 7.75 -18.87 -6.18
CA PRO A 33 8.63 -19.37 -7.22
C PRO A 33 9.01 -18.26 -8.21
N ARG A 34 9.62 -17.20 -7.69
CA ARG A 34 10.21 -16.08 -8.45
C ARG A 34 11.69 -16.02 -8.14
N ARG A 35 12.48 -15.62 -9.13
CA ARG A 35 13.91 -15.40 -8.97
C ARG A 35 14.13 -14.19 -8.07
N ILE A 36 14.71 -14.44 -6.90
CA ILE A 36 15.13 -13.43 -5.95
C ILE A 36 16.65 -13.38 -5.94
N GLU A 37 17.19 -12.18 -6.03
CA GLU A 37 18.61 -11.92 -6.01
C GLU A 37 18.92 -10.86 -4.94
N ALA A 38 20.04 -11.03 -4.25
CA ALA A 38 20.55 -10.05 -3.29
C ALA A 38 22.02 -9.72 -3.60
N TYR A 39 22.38 -8.44 -3.44
CA TYR A 39 23.71 -7.93 -3.79
C TYR A 39 24.34 -7.14 -2.65
N ARG A 40 25.64 -7.33 -2.43
CA ARG A 40 26.52 -6.45 -1.66
C ARG A 40 27.49 -5.78 -2.63
N GLY A 41 27.38 -4.47 -2.80
CA GLY A 41 27.96 -3.75 -3.94
C GLY A 41 27.50 -4.38 -5.27
N ASP A 42 28.47 -4.72 -6.13
CA ASP A 42 28.20 -5.40 -7.40
C ASP A 42 28.20 -6.93 -7.28
N GLN A 43 28.59 -7.48 -6.13
CA GLN A 43 28.63 -8.92 -5.92
C GLN A 43 27.25 -9.46 -5.56
N ARG A 44 26.76 -10.42 -6.34
CA ARG A 44 25.57 -11.21 -5.99
C ARG A 44 25.92 -12.20 -4.88
N VAL A 45 25.19 -12.12 -3.76
CA VAL A 45 25.42 -12.92 -2.56
C VAL A 45 24.31 -13.95 -2.30
N LEU A 46 23.16 -13.80 -2.95
CA LEU A 46 22.04 -14.74 -2.91
C LEU A 46 21.35 -14.76 -4.28
N GLU A 47 21.02 -15.95 -4.79
CA GLU A 47 20.11 -16.18 -5.93
C GLU A 47 19.30 -17.44 -5.63
N THR A 48 17.97 -17.36 -5.68
CA THR A 48 17.11 -18.53 -5.52
C THR A 48 15.75 -18.31 -6.17
N GLU A 49 15.11 -19.41 -6.59
CA GLU A 49 13.71 -19.47 -7.04
C GLU A 49 12.85 -20.29 -6.06
N ARG A 50 13.38 -20.61 -4.89
CA ARG A 50 12.79 -21.54 -3.91
C ARG A 50 12.39 -20.85 -2.61
N ALA A 51 12.30 -19.52 -2.62
CA ALA A 51 11.88 -18.77 -1.46
C ALA A 51 10.43 -19.06 -1.10
N LEU A 52 10.11 -18.85 0.17
CA LEU A 52 8.74 -18.77 0.65
C LEU A 52 8.39 -17.30 0.92
N MET A 53 7.12 -16.95 0.74
CA MET A 53 6.57 -15.69 1.22
C MET A 53 5.92 -15.91 2.58
N VAL A 54 6.33 -15.14 3.57
CA VAL A 54 5.80 -15.21 4.94
C VAL A 54 4.89 -14.02 5.20
N HIS A 55 3.62 -14.31 5.45
CA HIS A 55 2.61 -13.35 5.88
C HIS A 55 2.35 -13.53 7.37
N ARG A 56 2.68 -12.51 8.15
CA ARG A 56 2.41 -12.48 9.60
C ARG A 56 1.59 -11.24 9.94
N ARG A 57 0.58 -11.44 10.79
CA ARG A 57 -0.31 -10.38 11.23
C ARG A 57 0.49 -9.24 11.89
N GLY A 58 0.32 -8.02 11.37
CA GLY A 58 0.96 -6.82 11.92
C GLY A 58 2.40 -6.59 11.47
N ASP A 59 2.99 -7.52 10.72
CA ASP A 59 4.34 -7.42 10.18
C ASP A 59 4.33 -7.12 8.68
N VAL A 60 5.42 -6.51 8.22
CA VAL A 60 5.70 -6.40 6.77
C VAL A 60 5.97 -7.79 6.18
N LEU A 61 5.64 -8.00 4.90
CA LEU A 61 5.94 -9.26 4.23
C LEU A 61 7.44 -9.53 4.22
N ARG A 62 7.82 -10.81 4.27
CA ARG A 62 9.22 -11.25 4.22
C ARG A 62 9.38 -12.45 3.31
N TYR A 63 10.52 -12.51 2.64
CA TYR A 63 10.99 -13.77 2.08
C TYR A 63 11.58 -14.65 3.19
N ALA A 64 11.38 -15.95 3.06
CA ALA A 64 12.16 -16.95 3.78
C ALA A 64 12.92 -17.82 2.78
N PHE A 65 14.19 -18.05 3.06
CA PHE A 65 15.13 -18.76 2.19
C PHE A 65 15.56 -20.06 2.86
N GLN A 66 15.91 -21.08 2.08
CA GLN A 66 16.57 -22.24 2.67
C GLN A 66 17.91 -21.82 3.28
N VAL A 67 18.25 -22.37 4.44
CA VAL A 67 19.49 -22.01 5.15
C VAL A 67 20.75 -22.18 4.28
N ASP A 68 20.74 -23.15 3.36
CA ASP A 68 21.87 -23.41 2.45
C ASP A 68 21.97 -22.37 1.31
N ASP A 69 20.92 -21.59 1.02
CA ASP A 69 20.88 -20.60 -0.07
C ASP A 69 21.48 -19.24 0.33
N ILE A 70 21.62 -18.95 1.63
CA ILE A 70 21.91 -17.59 2.12
C ILE A 70 23.41 -17.29 2.33
N GLY A 71 24.29 -18.28 2.22
CA GLY A 71 25.73 -18.11 2.45
C GLY A 71 26.07 -17.62 3.87
N ASP A 72 26.75 -16.48 3.97
CA ASP A 72 27.19 -15.87 5.23
C ASP A 72 26.26 -14.73 5.72
N LEU A 73 25.11 -14.55 5.08
CA LEU A 73 24.16 -13.50 5.45
C LEU A 73 23.63 -13.72 6.88
N PRO A 74 23.44 -12.64 7.67
CA PRO A 74 22.75 -12.76 8.94
C PRO A 74 21.32 -13.22 8.71
N ALA A 75 20.80 -14.05 9.61
CA ALA A 75 19.52 -14.68 9.43
C ALA A 75 18.86 -15.05 10.76
N ASP A 76 17.54 -14.96 10.78
CA ASP A 76 16.68 -15.44 11.86
C ASP A 76 15.90 -16.67 11.39
N PRO A 77 15.77 -17.72 12.21
CA PRO A 77 14.96 -18.88 11.85
C PRO A 77 13.49 -18.50 11.69
N VAL A 78 12.79 -19.19 10.78
CA VAL A 78 11.32 -19.12 10.68
C VAL A 78 10.75 -20.35 11.39
N PRO A 79 10.25 -20.23 12.64
CA PRO A 79 9.80 -21.39 13.42
C PRO A 79 8.72 -22.23 12.74
N GLU A 80 7.87 -21.58 11.94
CA GLU A 80 6.77 -22.20 11.21
C GLU A 80 7.22 -22.92 9.92
N ALA A 81 8.47 -22.72 9.49
CA ALA A 81 9.07 -23.37 8.32
C ALA A 81 10.49 -23.89 8.64
N PRO A 82 10.62 -25.07 9.28
CA PRO A 82 11.93 -25.63 9.62
C PRO A 82 12.86 -25.75 8.41
N GLY A 83 14.12 -25.34 8.57
CA GLY A 83 15.11 -25.28 7.49
C GLY A 83 15.09 -23.97 6.68
N TYR A 84 14.14 -23.07 6.96
CA TYR A 84 14.07 -21.74 6.37
C TYR A 84 14.43 -20.64 7.36
N VAL A 85 15.00 -19.56 6.82
CA VAL A 85 15.44 -18.37 7.55
C VAL A 85 15.01 -17.10 6.83
N THR A 86 14.78 -16.02 7.57
CA THR A 86 14.62 -14.67 7.00
C THR A 86 15.94 -13.92 7.11
N VAL A 87 16.32 -13.22 6.06
CA VAL A 87 17.49 -12.32 6.05
C VAL A 87 16.98 -10.89 6.32
N PRO A 88 17.59 -10.12 7.26
CA PRO A 88 17.26 -8.72 7.46
C PRO A 88 17.38 -7.92 6.16
N TRP A 89 16.44 -7.01 5.91
CA TRP A 89 16.38 -6.29 4.63
C TRP A 89 17.65 -5.47 4.36
N ASP A 90 18.24 -4.91 5.41
CA ASP A 90 19.47 -4.09 5.40
C ASP A 90 20.77 -4.91 5.44
N ALA A 91 20.70 -6.24 5.41
CA ALA A 91 21.88 -7.11 5.36
C ALA A 91 22.61 -7.07 4.00
N VAL A 92 21.99 -6.47 2.99
CA VAL A 92 22.45 -6.34 1.60
C VAL A 92 22.11 -4.95 1.07
N ASP A 93 22.82 -4.51 0.04
CA ASP A 93 22.65 -3.18 -0.53
C ASP A 93 21.48 -3.11 -1.52
N ARG A 94 21.17 -4.24 -2.16
CA ARG A 94 20.12 -4.30 -3.19
C ARG A 94 19.45 -5.66 -3.23
N TRP A 95 18.12 -5.62 -3.23
CA TRP A 95 17.24 -6.75 -3.52
C TRP A 95 16.64 -6.61 -4.92
N CYS A 96 16.58 -7.72 -5.66
CA CYS A 96 15.87 -7.81 -6.93
C CYS A 96 14.91 -9.01 -6.92
N GLU A 97 13.75 -8.84 -7.55
CA GLU A 97 12.84 -9.93 -7.90
C GLU A 97 12.55 -9.85 -9.40
N GLU A 98 12.84 -10.93 -10.14
CA GLU A 98 12.65 -10.98 -11.60
C GLU A 98 13.29 -9.77 -12.33
N GLY A 99 14.48 -9.37 -11.86
CA GLY A 99 15.22 -8.21 -12.39
C GLY A 99 14.72 -6.84 -11.91
N ARG A 100 13.57 -6.74 -11.24
CA ARG A 100 13.09 -5.49 -10.64
C ARG A 100 13.75 -5.26 -9.29
N GLN A 101 14.43 -4.11 -9.15
CA GLN A 101 14.94 -3.68 -7.85
C GLN A 101 13.80 -3.35 -6.87
N LEU A 102 13.93 -3.84 -5.64
CA LEU A 102 13.01 -3.62 -4.53
C LEU A 102 13.59 -2.59 -3.56
N VAL A 103 12.74 -1.89 -2.81
CA VAL A 103 13.18 -0.76 -1.96
C VAL A 103 13.07 -1.05 -0.45
N HIS A 104 11.94 -1.57 0.04
CA HIS A 104 11.71 -1.70 1.49
C HIS A 104 11.34 -3.10 1.97
N TYR A 105 10.57 -3.84 1.18
CA TYR A 105 10.10 -5.19 1.50
C TYR A 105 9.52 -5.82 0.22
N PRO A 106 9.35 -7.15 0.19
CA PRO A 106 8.73 -7.86 -0.93
C PRO A 106 7.32 -7.34 -1.24
N PRO A 107 6.97 -7.12 -2.52
CA PRO A 107 5.60 -6.83 -2.91
C PRO A 107 4.66 -7.99 -2.55
N ASN A 108 3.47 -7.69 -2.05
CA ASN A 108 2.46 -8.70 -1.74
C ASN A 108 1.84 -9.23 -3.05
N PRO A 109 1.87 -10.54 -3.32
CA PRO A 109 1.32 -11.13 -4.56
C PRO A 109 -0.20 -10.95 -4.70
N TYR A 110 -0.91 -10.67 -3.62
CA TYR A 110 -2.36 -10.43 -3.60
C TYR A 110 -2.73 -8.94 -3.57
N HIS A 111 -1.74 -8.05 -3.58
CA HIS A 111 -2.02 -6.62 -3.62
C HIS A 111 -2.48 -6.21 -5.01
N ARG A 112 -3.54 -5.42 -5.04
CA ARG A 112 -4.18 -4.97 -6.27
C ARG A 112 -4.44 -3.47 -6.18
N VAL A 113 -4.10 -2.78 -7.25
CA VAL A 113 -4.52 -1.40 -7.51
C VAL A 113 -5.54 -1.47 -8.65
N ASP A 114 -6.72 -0.89 -8.44
CA ASP A 114 -7.78 -0.82 -9.44
C ASP A 114 -8.22 0.64 -9.60
N CYS A 115 -7.91 1.22 -10.75
CA CYS A 115 -8.20 2.61 -11.08
C CYS A 115 -9.34 2.68 -12.09
N ARG A 116 -10.40 3.41 -11.77
CA ARG A 116 -11.59 3.54 -12.63
C ARG A 116 -11.98 4.99 -12.82
N PRO A 117 -12.19 5.46 -14.07
CA PRO A 117 -12.89 6.70 -14.30
C PRO A 117 -14.27 6.67 -13.62
N THR A 118 -14.70 7.79 -13.06
CA THR A 118 -15.97 7.90 -12.34
C THR A 118 -16.50 9.33 -12.40
N THR A 119 -17.75 9.52 -11.96
CA THR A 119 -18.41 10.82 -11.86
C THR A 119 -18.63 11.25 -10.40
N ARG A 120 -17.93 10.60 -9.46
CA ARG A 120 -17.98 10.93 -8.03
C ARG A 120 -17.35 12.30 -7.81
N ARG A 121 -18.04 13.14 -7.05
CA ARG A 121 -17.56 14.50 -6.78
C ARG A 121 -16.36 14.48 -5.83
N LEU A 122 -15.36 15.29 -6.17
CA LEU A 122 -14.25 15.68 -5.31
C LEU A 122 -14.28 17.20 -5.16
N ARG A 123 -14.40 17.68 -3.92
CA ARG A 123 -14.21 19.07 -3.56
C ARG A 123 -13.14 19.18 -2.48
N VAL A 124 -12.18 20.06 -2.71
CA VAL A 124 -11.08 20.32 -1.76
C VAL A 124 -11.01 21.81 -1.49
N THR A 125 -11.02 22.17 -0.21
CA THR A 125 -10.86 23.55 0.23
C THR A 125 -9.66 23.69 1.16
N VAL A 126 -8.97 24.82 1.06
CA VAL A 126 -7.81 25.14 1.88
C VAL A 126 -7.98 26.59 2.33
N ALA A 127 -7.95 26.83 3.64
CA ALA A 127 -8.15 28.16 4.23
C ALA A 127 -9.37 28.92 3.66
N GLY A 128 -10.46 28.21 3.34
CA GLY A 128 -11.70 28.78 2.80
C GLY A 128 -11.75 28.97 1.27
N ALA A 129 -10.65 28.72 0.55
CA ALA A 129 -10.63 28.80 -0.92
C ALA A 129 -10.69 27.40 -1.57
N THR A 130 -11.53 27.24 -2.59
CA THR A 130 -11.71 25.98 -3.32
C THR A 130 -10.53 25.70 -4.24
N LEU A 131 -9.74 24.66 -3.97
CA LEU A 131 -8.62 24.23 -4.82
C LEU A 131 -9.08 23.36 -6.00
N VAL A 132 -10.09 22.54 -5.78
CA VAL A 132 -10.75 21.71 -6.80
C VAL A 132 -12.23 21.52 -6.43
N ASP A 133 -13.10 21.49 -7.42
CA ASP A 133 -14.49 21.06 -7.31
C ASP A 133 -14.93 20.47 -8.67
N THR A 134 -14.93 19.15 -8.78
CA THR A 134 -15.21 18.45 -10.05
C THR A 134 -15.84 17.09 -9.81
N THR A 135 -16.50 16.56 -10.84
CA THR A 135 -16.95 15.16 -10.91
C THR A 135 -16.10 14.32 -11.87
N ASP A 136 -15.26 14.93 -12.72
CA ASP A 136 -14.35 14.22 -13.62
C ASP A 136 -13.14 13.72 -12.84
N THR A 137 -13.26 12.50 -12.31
CA THR A 137 -12.28 11.91 -11.40
C THR A 137 -11.96 10.45 -11.76
N VAL A 138 -10.83 9.96 -11.26
CA VAL A 138 -10.47 8.56 -11.25
C VAL A 138 -10.52 8.08 -9.80
N ILE A 139 -11.35 7.09 -9.49
CA ILE A 139 -11.32 6.42 -8.19
C ILE A 139 -10.28 5.30 -8.22
N LEU A 140 -9.40 5.32 -7.22
CA LEU A 140 -8.40 4.29 -6.97
C LEU A 140 -8.85 3.44 -5.78
N PHE A 141 -8.99 2.14 -6.02
CA PHE A 141 -9.12 1.12 -5.00
C PHE A 141 -7.78 0.43 -4.83
N GLU A 142 -7.30 0.37 -3.60
CA GLU A 142 -6.06 -0.31 -3.26
C GLU A 142 -6.36 -1.36 -2.21
N THR A 143 -5.82 -2.57 -2.40
CA THR A 143 -5.98 -3.65 -1.44
C THR A 143 -5.66 -3.11 -0.06
N ALA A 144 -6.63 -3.25 0.85
CA ALA A 144 -6.49 -2.92 2.25
C ALA A 144 -6.60 -1.42 2.62
N LEU A 145 -6.75 -0.51 1.65
CA LEU A 145 -6.86 0.93 1.94
C LEU A 145 -8.23 1.50 1.56
N ALA A 146 -8.59 2.61 2.21
CA ALA A 146 -9.75 3.39 1.81
C ALA A 146 -9.57 3.93 0.37
N PRO A 147 -10.62 3.93 -0.46
CA PRO A 147 -10.53 4.46 -1.82
C PRO A 147 -10.11 5.93 -1.84
N ARG A 148 -9.41 6.35 -2.90
CA ARG A 148 -8.99 7.74 -3.11
C ARG A 148 -9.47 8.23 -4.47
N LEU A 149 -9.91 9.49 -4.54
CA LEU A 149 -10.16 10.16 -5.80
C LEU A 149 -8.89 10.87 -6.28
N TYR A 150 -8.59 10.69 -7.55
CA TYR A 150 -7.56 11.37 -8.31
C TYR A 150 -8.22 12.26 -9.36
N VAL A 151 -7.60 13.39 -9.65
CA VAL A 151 -8.12 14.40 -10.56
C VAL A 151 -7.03 14.94 -11.48
N ALA A 152 -7.39 15.26 -12.72
CA ALA A 152 -6.47 15.87 -13.66
C ALA A 152 -6.04 17.28 -13.21
N PRO A 153 -4.78 17.69 -13.43
CA PRO A 153 -4.31 19.04 -13.08
C PRO A 153 -5.15 20.19 -13.67
N SER A 154 -5.81 19.97 -14.81
CA SER A 154 -6.69 20.96 -15.45
C SER A 154 -7.94 21.30 -14.64
N ALA A 155 -8.38 20.44 -13.73
CA ALA A 155 -9.51 20.69 -12.84
C ALA A 155 -9.08 21.23 -11.45
N VAL A 156 -7.78 21.44 -11.26
CA VAL A 156 -7.18 21.94 -10.01
C VAL A 156 -6.64 23.35 -10.25
N ARG A 157 -6.81 24.27 -9.29
CA ARG A 157 -6.12 25.58 -9.28
C ARG A 157 -4.64 25.39 -8.96
N THR A 158 -3.90 24.87 -9.93
CA THR A 158 -2.47 24.52 -9.80
C THR A 158 -1.56 25.73 -9.65
N ASP A 159 -2.04 26.94 -9.97
CA ASP A 159 -1.39 28.22 -9.65
C ASP A 159 -1.22 28.46 -8.14
N LEU A 160 -2.03 27.77 -7.33
CA LEU A 160 -1.94 27.79 -5.86
C LEU A 160 -1.08 26.64 -5.31
N LEU A 161 -0.50 25.80 -6.18
CA LEU A 161 0.33 24.67 -5.80
C LEU A 161 1.80 24.94 -6.13
N ALA A 162 2.68 24.67 -5.15
CA ALA A 162 4.13 24.72 -5.33
C ALA A 162 4.73 23.33 -5.06
N PRO A 163 5.71 22.86 -5.86
CA PRO A 163 6.40 21.60 -5.59
C PRO A 163 7.05 21.57 -4.21
N SER A 164 6.90 20.45 -3.51
CA SER A 164 7.59 20.14 -2.27
C SER A 164 8.90 19.38 -2.56
N SER A 165 9.86 19.45 -1.64
CA SER A 165 11.02 18.53 -1.64
C SER A 165 10.67 17.14 -1.12
N THR A 166 9.48 16.96 -0.51
CA THR A 166 8.99 15.69 -0.01
C THR A 166 8.72 14.72 -1.16
N THR A 167 9.25 13.50 -1.02
CA THR A 167 8.89 12.34 -1.86
C THR A 167 8.67 11.12 -0.97
N SER A 168 7.83 10.19 -1.42
CA SER A 168 7.63 8.91 -0.76
C SER A 168 7.57 7.78 -1.79
N TYR A 169 8.05 6.60 -1.41
CA TYR A 169 8.00 5.42 -2.27
C TYR A 169 6.88 4.46 -1.83
N CYS A 170 6.11 3.99 -2.79
CA CYS A 170 5.13 2.92 -2.63
C CYS A 170 5.51 1.74 -3.53
N ASN A 171 5.59 0.53 -2.98
CA ASN A 171 5.90 -0.70 -3.72
C ASN A 171 4.97 -0.97 -4.93
N TYR A 172 3.77 -0.35 -4.96
CA TYR A 172 2.74 -0.60 -5.97
C TYR A 172 2.44 0.59 -6.88
N LYS A 173 2.90 1.80 -6.51
CA LYS A 173 2.69 3.02 -7.30
C LYS A 173 3.98 3.71 -7.73
N GLY A 174 5.12 3.39 -7.11
CA GLY A 174 6.38 4.10 -7.36
C GLY A 174 6.53 5.33 -6.48
N TYR A 175 7.22 6.36 -6.99
CA TYR A 175 7.53 7.57 -6.25
C TYR A 175 6.42 8.61 -6.36
N ALA A 176 5.90 9.06 -5.22
CA ALA A 176 5.02 10.21 -5.13
C ALA A 176 5.84 11.50 -5.00
N THR A 177 5.39 12.55 -5.67
CA THR A 177 5.85 13.93 -5.50
C THR A 177 4.75 14.74 -4.82
N TYR A 178 5.11 15.54 -3.82
CA TYR A 178 4.16 16.32 -3.04
C TYR A 178 4.13 17.79 -3.46
N TYR A 179 3.04 18.47 -3.15
CA TYR A 179 2.82 19.88 -3.45
C TYR A 179 2.28 20.59 -2.21
N HIS A 180 2.85 21.75 -1.90
CA HIS A 180 2.33 22.69 -0.92
C HIS A 180 1.18 23.48 -1.55
N ALA A 181 0.15 23.80 -0.77
CA ALA A 181 -0.88 24.75 -1.17
C ALA A 181 -0.62 26.11 -0.54
N THR A 182 -0.61 27.18 -1.34
CA THR A 182 -0.41 28.56 -0.86
C THR A 182 -1.62 29.41 -1.19
N ILE A 183 -2.30 29.95 -0.18
CA ILE A 183 -3.51 30.77 -0.34
C ILE A 183 -3.38 31.99 0.56
N ASP A 184 -3.45 33.19 -0.02
CA ASP A 184 -3.37 34.46 0.68
C ASP A 184 -2.17 34.56 1.64
N GLY A 185 -1.03 33.95 1.26
CA GLY A 185 0.20 33.90 2.05
C GLY A 185 0.24 32.79 3.12
N HIS A 186 -0.83 32.03 3.30
CA HIS A 186 -0.85 30.84 4.15
C HIS A 186 -0.39 29.60 3.37
N VAL A 187 0.63 28.92 3.88
CA VAL A 187 1.19 27.70 3.27
C VAL A 187 0.72 26.48 4.05
N VAL A 188 0.07 25.55 3.35
CA VAL A 188 -0.20 24.19 3.84
C VAL A 188 0.78 23.24 3.16
N GLU A 189 1.75 22.75 3.94
CA GLU A 189 2.75 21.82 3.45
C GLU A 189 2.12 20.50 3.02
N ASP A 190 2.71 19.85 2.01
CA ASP A 190 2.31 18.56 1.42
C ASP A 190 0.79 18.31 1.30
N ALA A 191 0.03 19.35 0.91
CA ALA A 191 -1.42 19.31 0.78
C ALA A 191 -1.92 18.32 -0.29
N ALA A 192 -1.15 18.14 -1.36
CA ALA A 192 -1.45 17.25 -2.47
C ALA A 192 -0.25 16.38 -2.82
N TRP A 193 -0.50 15.28 -3.51
CA TRP A 193 0.54 14.45 -4.12
C TRP A 193 0.14 13.99 -5.53
N SER A 194 1.14 13.60 -6.31
CA SER A 194 0.98 12.99 -7.62
C SER A 194 2.02 11.89 -7.83
N TYR A 195 1.70 10.92 -8.68
CA TYR A 195 2.67 9.96 -9.20
C TYR A 195 2.95 10.32 -10.67
N GLN A 196 4.10 10.93 -10.94
CA GLN A 196 4.44 11.38 -12.30
C GLN A 196 4.72 10.21 -13.24
N ASP A 197 5.50 9.23 -12.76
CA ASP A 197 5.85 8.02 -13.48
C ASP A 197 5.53 6.81 -12.59
N PRO A 198 4.23 6.46 -12.45
CA PRO A 198 3.85 5.35 -11.60
C PRO A 198 4.29 4.01 -12.17
N LEU A 199 4.27 2.98 -11.33
CA LEU A 199 4.44 1.60 -11.79
C LEU A 199 3.29 1.18 -12.74
N PRO A 200 3.49 0.19 -13.64
CA PRO A 200 2.53 -0.15 -14.69
C PRO A 200 1.10 -0.40 -14.21
N GLU A 201 0.93 -1.04 -13.05
CA GLU A 201 -0.37 -1.35 -12.45
C GLU A 201 -1.16 -0.10 -12.03
N SER A 202 -0.47 1.04 -11.87
CA SER A 202 -1.02 2.32 -11.44
C SER A 202 -0.98 3.39 -12.54
N GLN A 203 -0.70 3.03 -13.79
CA GLN A 203 -0.54 3.99 -14.90
C GLN A 203 -1.75 4.90 -15.13
N ALA A 204 -2.96 4.42 -14.82
CA ALA A 204 -4.19 5.19 -14.99
C ALA A 204 -4.28 6.46 -14.11
N ILE A 205 -3.42 6.59 -13.09
CA ILE A 205 -3.33 7.80 -12.26
C ILE A 205 -2.05 8.61 -12.50
N ALA A 206 -1.32 8.32 -13.58
CA ALA A 206 -0.12 9.07 -13.94
C ALA A 206 -0.41 10.57 -14.06
N SER A 207 0.40 11.37 -13.36
CA SER A 207 0.30 12.83 -13.25
C SER A 207 -1.04 13.36 -12.73
N LEU A 208 -1.93 12.52 -12.22
CA LEU A 208 -3.15 12.97 -11.52
C LEU A 208 -2.81 13.37 -10.08
N LEU A 209 -3.61 14.27 -9.52
CA LEU A 209 -3.46 14.78 -8.16
C LEU A 209 -4.45 14.13 -7.22
N SER A 210 -4.04 13.86 -5.99
CA SER A 210 -4.92 13.55 -4.86
C SER A 210 -4.47 14.35 -3.63
N PHE A 211 -5.31 14.38 -2.58
CA PHE A 211 -5.21 15.36 -1.50
C PHE A 211 -5.23 14.71 -0.11
N ASP A 212 -4.44 15.28 0.81
CA ASP A 212 -4.29 14.77 2.17
C ASP A 212 -5.39 15.35 3.08
N ALA A 213 -6.43 14.55 3.31
CA ALA A 213 -7.55 14.90 4.20
C ALA A 213 -7.16 15.18 5.66
N THR A 214 -5.91 14.92 6.08
CA THR A 214 -5.41 15.33 7.40
C THR A 214 -4.86 16.75 7.42
N ARG A 215 -4.59 17.34 6.24
CA ARG A 215 -4.01 18.67 6.07
C ARG A 215 -4.95 19.68 5.43
N VAL A 216 -5.85 19.21 4.56
CA VAL A 216 -6.82 20.03 3.84
C VAL A 216 -8.23 19.48 4.01
N ASP A 217 -9.23 20.33 3.81
CA ASP A 217 -10.62 19.90 3.86
C ASP A 217 -11.00 19.21 2.55
N VAL A 218 -11.35 17.92 2.63
CA VAL A 218 -11.65 17.06 1.48
C VAL A 218 -13.05 16.49 1.62
N GLU A 219 -13.95 16.94 0.76
CA GLU A 219 -15.27 16.36 0.54
C GLU A 219 -15.20 15.44 -0.69
N ALA A 220 -15.18 14.13 -0.47
CA ALA A 220 -15.12 13.13 -1.55
C ALA A 220 -16.29 12.14 -1.45
N GLU A 221 -16.98 11.92 -2.57
CA GLU A 221 -18.08 10.95 -2.67
C GLU A 221 -17.57 9.50 -2.77
N LEU A 222 -16.93 9.01 -1.71
CA LEU A 222 -16.37 7.66 -1.66
C LEU A 222 -17.43 6.59 -1.36
N PRO A 223 -17.31 5.37 -1.90
CA PRO A 223 -18.10 4.24 -1.44
C PRO A 223 -17.92 4.02 0.07
N ARG A 224 -19.01 3.84 0.81
CA ARG A 224 -18.98 3.44 2.22
C ARG A 224 -19.29 1.96 2.31
N ALA A 225 -18.53 1.22 3.13
CA ALA A 225 -18.99 -0.07 3.61
C ALA A 225 -20.12 0.22 4.61
N GLU A 226 -21.29 -0.36 4.42
CA GLU A 226 -22.33 -0.29 5.45
C GLU A 226 -21.81 -0.99 6.71
N PRO A 227 -21.98 -0.40 7.91
CA PRO A 227 -21.76 -1.14 9.14
C PRO A 227 -22.77 -2.29 9.19
N ASP A 228 -22.26 -3.50 9.42
CA ASP A 228 -23.04 -4.73 9.58
C ASP A 228 -24.09 -4.52 10.69
N SER A 229 -25.32 -4.17 10.30
CA SER A 229 -26.40 -3.77 11.22
C SER A 229 -27.12 -4.96 11.87
N ASP A 230 -26.66 -6.20 11.65
CA ASP A 230 -27.44 -7.39 12.00
C ASP A 230 -26.75 -8.41 12.94
N ARG A 231 -25.69 -8.01 13.65
CA ARG A 231 -25.03 -8.90 14.65
C ARG A 231 -25.61 -8.83 16.07
N THR A 232 -26.80 -8.26 16.24
CA THR A 232 -27.60 -8.37 17.48
C THR A 232 -28.93 -9.09 17.26
N GLY A 233 -28.93 -10.12 16.41
CA GLY A 233 -30.00 -11.12 16.39
C GLY A 233 -29.92 -12.02 17.63
N THR A 234 -30.73 -11.69 18.62
CA THR A 234 -31.12 -12.51 19.78
C THR A 234 -31.15 -14.00 19.49
N GLY A 235 -30.49 -14.78 20.37
CA GLY A 235 -30.69 -16.22 20.47
C GLY A 235 -32.17 -16.54 20.65
N GLY A 236 -32.78 -17.09 19.61
CA GLY A 236 -34.08 -17.72 19.68
C GLY A 236 -33.91 -19.15 20.17
N ASP A 237 -34.43 -19.42 21.37
CA ASP A 237 -34.73 -20.76 21.88
C ASP A 237 -35.40 -21.60 20.79
N PHE A 238 -34.80 -22.74 20.45
CA PHE A 238 -35.54 -23.87 19.92
C PHE A 238 -35.72 -24.91 21.03
N VAL A 239 -36.86 -24.79 21.71
CA VAL A 239 -37.46 -25.88 22.48
C VAL A 239 -38.47 -26.58 21.57
N ARG A 240 -38.12 -27.79 21.11
CA ARG A 240 -38.88 -29.05 21.23
C ARG A 240 -38.20 -30.16 20.45
#